data_AF-A0A9E2KT28-F1
#
_entry.id   AF-A0A9E2KT28-F1
#
_cell.length_a   1.000
_cell.length_b   1.000
_cell.length_c   1.000
_cell.angle_alpha   90.00
_cell.angle_beta   90.00
_cell.angle_gamma   90.00
#
_symmetry.space_group_name_H-M   'P 1'
#
loop_
_entity.id
_entity.type
_entity.pdbx_description
1 polymer ?
#
loop_
_entity_poly.entity_id
_entity_poly.type
_entity_poly.pdbx_seq_one_letter_code
_entity_poly.pdbx_strand_id
1 'polypeptide(L)'
;KKQRVVGRPEGGYLTRGETYLKLTNVFSSPMKGYSWNKAYKTAIIKKYHLKFDKDISLLEDQIFNVKYISIAKGVYYTQKPYYHYWQRKGSIIHQPNIKKIVDNFRGNYRVWHKIISTIMKDREEEKMRKKLERQQALRDSE
;
A
#
# COMPACT_ATOMS: atom_id res chain seq x y z
N LYS A 1 -12.89 -9.07 -29.57
CA LYS A 1 -12.46 -9.91 -28.42
C LYS A 1 -13.05 -9.31 -27.14
N LYS A 2 -14.07 -9.94 -26.54
CA LYS A 2 -14.63 -9.48 -25.25
C LYS A 2 -13.59 -9.72 -24.15
N GLN A 3 -13.10 -8.66 -23.50
CA GLN A 3 -12.24 -8.78 -22.33
C GLN A 3 -13.02 -9.48 -21.23
N ARG A 4 -12.54 -10.64 -20.79
CA ARG A 4 -12.98 -11.30 -19.56
C ARG A 4 -12.60 -10.37 -18.40
N VAL A 5 -13.55 -9.57 -17.93
CA VAL A 5 -13.40 -8.91 -16.62
C VAL A 5 -13.66 -9.99 -15.59
N VAL A 6 -12.61 -10.44 -14.91
CA VAL A 6 -12.71 -11.45 -13.85
C VAL A 6 -13.27 -10.74 -12.61
N GLY A 7 -14.54 -11.01 -12.27
CA GLY A 7 -15.20 -10.51 -11.06
C GLY A 7 -16.20 -9.36 -11.29
N ARG A 8 -17.06 -9.11 -10.29
CA ARG A 8 -17.90 -7.90 -10.24
C ARG A 8 -16.98 -6.66 -10.20
N PRO A 9 -17.37 -5.51 -10.77
CA PRO A 9 -16.60 -4.29 -10.59
C PRO A 9 -16.58 -3.91 -9.10
N GLU A 10 -15.50 -4.27 -8.40
CA GLU A 10 -15.28 -3.78 -7.03
C GLU A 10 -14.70 -2.38 -7.12
N GLY A 11 -15.42 -1.43 -6.54
CA GLY A 11 -14.92 -0.09 -6.31
C GLY A 11 -15.58 0.48 -5.07
N GLY A 12 -14.86 1.32 -4.33
CA GLY A 12 -15.36 1.85 -3.07
C GLY A 12 -14.28 2.36 -2.14
N TYR A 13 -14.74 2.93 -1.03
CA TYR A 13 -13.89 3.29 0.08
C TYR A 13 -13.44 2.04 0.81
N LEU A 14 -12.13 1.91 0.99
CA LEU A 14 -11.50 0.87 1.77
C LEU A 14 -11.08 1.44 3.11
N THR A 15 -11.25 0.62 4.16
CA THR A 15 -10.57 0.83 5.42
C THR A 15 -9.05 0.65 5.24
N ARG A 16 -8.24 1.15 6.18
CA ARG A 16 -6.79 0.92 6.15
C ARG A 16 -6.45 -0.57 6.17
N GLY A 17 -7.12 -1.35 7.00
CA GLY A 17 -6.90 -2.80 7.09
C GLY A 17 -7.15 -3.52 5.76
N GLU A 18 -8.28 -3.24 5.11
CA GLU A 18 -8.58 -3.80 3.78
C GLU A 18 -7.57 -3.34 2.72
N THR A 19 -7.13 -2.08 2.81
CA THR A 19 -6.11 -1.53 1.91
C THR A 19 -4.78 -2.25 2.09
N TYR A 20 -4.33 -2.46 3.32
CA TYR A 20 -3.10 -3.22 3.58
C TYR A 20 -3.21 -4.65 3.08
N LEU A 21 -4.32 -5.34 3.35
CA LEU A 21 -4.54 -6.71 2.89
C LEU A 21 -4.52 -6.80 1.37
N LYS A 22 -5.19 -5.88 0.67
CA LYS A 22 -5.13 -5.80 -0.79
C LYS A 22 -3.73 -5.45 -1.28
N LEU A 23 -2.97 -4.61 -0.59
CA LEU A 23 -1.63 -4.23 -1.03
C LEU A 23 -0.58 -5.33 -0.80
N THR A 24 -0.69 -6.10 0.30
CA THR A 24 0.29 -7.14 0.67
C THR A 24 -0.04 -8.52 0.11
N ASN A 25 -1.25 -8.75 -0.39
CA ASN A 25 -1.60 -10.01 -1.05
C ASN A 25 -1.08 -10.06 -2.50
N VAL A 26 0.23 -10.32 -2.61
CA VAL A 26 0.97 -10.32 -3.89
C VAL A 26 0.46 -11.39 -4.86
N PHE A 27 -0.25 -12.42 -4.41
CA PHE A 27 -0.70 -13.51 -5.29
C PHE A 27 -2.08 -13.26 -5.92
N SER A 28 -3.05 -12.71 -5.18
CA SER A 28 -4.43 -12.58 -5.69
C SER A 28 -4.94 -11.15 -5.87
N SER A 29 -4.25 -10.14 -5.32
CA SER A 29 -4.75 -8.76 -5.41
C SER A 29 -4.37 -8.07 -6.71
N PRO A 30 -5.30 -7.34 -7.37
CA PRO A 30 -4.97 -6.44 -8.47
C PRO A 30 -4.18 -5.20 -8.01
N MET A 31 -4.33 -4.82 -6.75
CA MET A 31 -3.67 -3.67 -6.14
C MET A 31 -2.26 -4.04 -5.68
N LYS A 32 -1.32 -4.16 -6.62
CA LYS A 32 0.09 -4.40 -6.32
C LYS A 32 0.76 -3.17 -5.70
N GLY A 33 1.97 -3.39 -5.19
CA GLY A 33 2.86 -2.40 -4.57
C GLY A 33 3.36 -1.25 -5.42
N TYR A 34 3.02 -1.22 -6.70
CA TYR A 34 3.48 -0.18 -7.62
C TYR A 34 2.90 1.19 -7.31
N SER A 35 3.67 2.25 -7.54
CA SER A 35 3.23 3.64 -7.36
C SER A 35 2.51 4.21 -8.58
N TRP A 36 2.88 3.78 -9.79
CA TRP A 36 2.43 4.34 -11.07
C TRP A 36 0.94 4.15 -11.40
N ASN A 37 0.24 3.25 -10.71
CA ASN A 37 -1.20 3.03 -10.90
C ASN A 37 -2.06 3.63 -9.78
N LYS A 38 -1.53 4.60 -9.04
CA LYS A 38 -2.20 5.24 -7.90
C LYS A 38 -2.15 6.76 -8.01
N ALA A 39 -3.19 7.40 -7.48
CA ALA A 39 -3.24 8.84 -7.30
C ALA A 39 -3.08 9.17 -5.81
N TYR A 40 -2.26 10.18 -5.51
CA TYR A 40 -1.97 10.60 -4.15
C TYR A 40 -2.33 12.07 -3.96
N LYS A 41 -2.85 12.43 -2.79
CA LYS A 41 -3.07 13.83 -2.41
C LYS A 41 -1.72 14.46 -2.07
N THR A 42 -1.26 15.38 -2.91
CA THR A 42 0.02 16.09 -2.72
C THR A 42 0.11 16.78 -1.36
N ALA A 43 -1.01 17.30 -0.84
CA ALA A 43 -1.07 17.92 0.48
C ALA A 43 -0.64 16.96 1.60
N ILE A 44 -0.98 15.67 1.52
CA ILE A 44 -0.57 14.65 2.50
C ILE A 44 0.93 14.38 2.36
N ILE A 45 1.41 14.20 1.12
CA ILE A 45 2.83 13.94 0.85
C ILE A 45 3.70 15.08 1.41
N LYS A 46 3.34 16.33 1.14
CA LYS A 46 4.07 17.51 1.61
C LYS A 46 4.00 17.64 3.13
N LYS A 47 2.81 17.54 3.72
CA LYS A 47 2.63 17.68 5.18
C LYS A 47 3.47 16.69 5.98
N TYR A 48 3.54 15.44 5.52
CA TYR A 48 4.25 14.36 6.22
C TYR A 48 5.62 14.03 5.62
N HIS A 49 6.12 14.87 4.71
CA HIS A 49 7.44 14.73 4.08
C HIS A 49 7.72 13.33 3.52
N LEU A 50 6.71 12.72 2.89
CA LEU A 50 6.83 11.37 2.34
C LEU A 50 7.78 11.37 1.15
N LYS A 51 8.80 10.50 1.22
CA LYS A 51 9.81 10.31 0.17
C LYS A 51 10.05 8.82 -0.06
N PHE A 52 10.42 8.47 -1.29
CA PHE A 52 10.95 7.15 -1.59
C PHE A 52 12.28 6.96 -0.88
N ASP A 53 12.52 5.73 -0.46
CA ASP A 53 13.76 5.35 0.21
C ASP A 53 14.84 5.12 -0.84
N LYS A 54 15.90 5.94 -0.85
CA LYS A 54 16.95 5.89 -1.87
C LYS A 54 17.89 4.70 -1.71
N ASP A 55 17.94 4.13 -0.50
CA ASP A 55 18.82 3.01 -0.17
C ASP A 55 18.22 1.66 -0.55
N ILE A 56 16.98 1.67 -1.06
CA ILE A 56 16.21 0.50 -1.44
C ILE A 56 15.94 0.58 -2.94
N SER A 57 16.59 -0.29 -3.71
CA SER A 57 16.48 -0.32 -5.17
C SER A 57 15.33 -1.20 -5.68
N LEU A 58 14.69 -1.96 -4.79
CA LEU A 58 13.60 -2.87 -5.12
C LEU A 58 12.50 -2.75 -4.05
N LEU A 59 11.24 -2.60 -4.47
CA LEU A 59 10.07 -2.49 -3.59
C LEU A 59 10.01 -1.21 -2.75
N GLU A 60 10.80 -0.19 -3.08
CA GLU A 60 10.69 1.16 -2.54
C GLU A 60 9.29 1.76 -2.74
N ASP A 61 8.65 1.45 -3.87
CA ASP A 61 7.26 1.79 -4.16
C ASP A 61 6.29 1.24 -3.10
N GLN A 62 6.49 -0.02 -2.72
CA GLN A 62 5.65 -0.71 -1.74
C GLN A 62 5.79 -0.05 -0.36
N ILE A 63 7.02 0.30 0.04
CA ILE A 63 7.28 0.99 1.32
C ILE A 63 6.61 2.35 1.33
N PHE A 64 6.74 3.12 0.24
CA PHE A 64 6.09 4.42 0.11
C PHE A 64 4.57 4.28 0.24
N ASN A 65 3.98 3.29 -0.44
CA ASN A 65 2.54 3.02 -0.39
C ASN A 65 2.06 2.71 1.03
N VAL A 66 2.75 1.83 1.75
CA VAL A 66 2.39 1.48 3.13
C VAL A 66 2.46 2.70 4.05
N LYS A 67 3.53 3.50 3.96
CA LYS A 67 3.67 4.76 4.72
C LYS A 67 2.58 5.78 4.38
N TYR A 68 2.20 5.86 3.11
CA TYR A 68 1.14 6.78 2.70
C TYR A 68 -0.22 6.34 3.29
N ILE A 69 -0.52 5.03 3.25
CA ILE A 69 -1.78 4.47 3.75
C ILE A 69 -1.91 4.65 5.26
N SER A 70 -0.83 4.50 6.03
CA SER A 70 -0.86 4.68 7.50
C SER A 70 -1.28 6.08 7.92
N ILE A 71 -1.03 7.08 7.06
CA ILE A 71 -1.34 8.48 7.32
C ILE A 71 -2.66 8.91 6.67
N ALA A 72 -3.01 8.30 5.54
CA ALA A 72 -4.24 8.62 4.81
C ALA A 72 -5.48 8.34 5.67
N LYS A 73 -6.50 9.22 5.58
CA LYS A 73 -7.79 9.04 6.27
C LYS A 73 -8.64 7.91 5.66
N GLY A 74 -8.44 7.63 4.38
CA GLY A 74 -9.15 6.60 3.65
C GLY A 74 -8.57 6.46 2.24
N VAL A 75 -8.84 5.31 1.63
CA VAL A 75 -8.39 4.97 0.27
C VAL A 75 -9.60 4.60 -0.55
N TYR A 76 -9.67 5.12 -1.77
CA TYR A 76 -10.68 4.72 -2.74
C TYR A 76 -10.04 3.78 -3.77
N TYR A 77 -10.67 2.64 -3.97
CA TYR A 77 -10.24 1.63 -4.94
C TYR A 77 -11.25 1.54 -6.08
N THR A 78 -10.76 1.27 -7.29
CA THR A 78 -11.60 1.06 -8.48
C THR A 78 -10.91 0.13 -9.47
N GLN A 79 -11.67 -0.80 -10.03
CA GLN A 79 -11.22 -1.70 -11.10
C GLN A 79 -11.39 -1.10 -12.50
N LYS A 80 -12.01 0.08 -12.63
CA LYS A 80 -12.19 0.70 -13.95
C LYS A 80 -10.81 1.08 -14.51
N PRO A 81 -10.44 0.60 -15.70
CA PRO A 81 -9.14 0.93 -16.29
C PRO A 81 -9.19 2.35 -16.84
N TYR A 82 -8.59 3.30 -16.13
CA TYR A 82 -8.48 4.69 -16.59
C TYR A 82 -7.21 4.96 -17.40
N TYR A 83 -6.27 4.01 -17.40
CA TYR A 83 -4.95 4.18 -18.01
C TYR A 83 -4.60 2.98 -18.89
N HIS A 84 -4.04 3.25 -20.07
CA HIS A 84 -3.56 2.22 -20.97
C HIS A 84 -2.06 1.97 -20.72
N TYR A 85 -1.73 0.80 -20.19
CA TYR A 85 -0.35 0.45 -19.86
C TYR A 85 0.38 -0.13 -21.07
N TRP A 86 1.44 0.53 -21.52
CA TRP A 86 2.29 0.03 -22.61
C TRP A 86 3.43 -0.82 -22.08
N GLN A 87 3.39 -2.13 -22.37
CA GLN A 87 4.40 -3.09 -21.95
C GLN A 87 5.48 -3.28 -23.01
N ARG A 88 6.74 -3.09 -22.62
CA ARG A 88 7.91 -3.36 -23.48
C ARG A 88 8.38 -4.81 -23.29
N LYS A 89 8.69 -5.51 -24.38
CA LYS A 89 9.12 -6.93 -24.39
C LYS A 89 10.37 -7.22 -23.53
N GLY A 90 11.23 -6.23 -23.29
CA GLY A 90 12.43 -6.36 -22.45
C GLY A 90 12.28 -5.82 -21.02
N SER A 91 11.05 -5.57 -20.55
CA SER A 91 10.86 -5.00 -19.21
C SER A 91 11.21 -6.01 -18.12
N ILE A 92 11.80 -5.51 -17.02
CA ILE A 92 12.22 -6.29 -15.84
C ILE A 92 11.08 -7.17 -15.28
N ILE A 93 9.83 -6.74 -15.41
CA ILE A 93 8.63 -7.51 -15.03
C ILE A 93 8.43 -8.82 -15.81
N HIS A 94 8.98 -8.96 -17.03
CA HIS A 94 8.85 -10.17 -17.85
C HIS A 94 10.04 -11.13 -17.69
N GLN A 95 11.10 -10.73 -17.00
CA GLN A 95 12.26 -11.57 -16.70
C GLN A 95 12.48 -11.58 -15.18
N PRO A 96 11.66 -12.32 -14.41
CA PRO A 96 11.91 -12.50 -12.98
C PRO A 96 13.23 -13.24 -12.83
N ASN A 97 14.31 -12.51 -12.54
CA ASN A 97 15.61 -13.12 -12.36
C ASN A 97 15.68 -13.69 -10.94
N ILE A 98 15.20 -14.92 -10.77
CA ILE A 98 15.07 -15.63 -9.49
C ILE A 98 16.42 -15.71 -8.75
N LYS A 99 17.54 -15.69 -9.47
CA LYS A 99 18.89 -15.64 -8.89
C LYS A 99 19.16 -14.36 -8.08
N LYS A 100 18.61 -13.21 -8.49
CA LYS A 100 18.67 -11.95 -7.72
C LYS A 100 17.73 -11.94 -6.51
N ILE A 101 16.78 -12.88 -6.41
CA ILE A 101 15.83 -12.95 -5.28
C ILE A 101 16.55 -13.44 -4.01
N VAL A 102 17.54 -14.33 -4.15
CA VAL A 102 18.32 -14.88 -3.03
C VAL A 102 19.31 -13.86 -2.45
N ASP A 103 20.07 -13.16 -3.31
CA ASP A 103 20.94 -12.03 -2.86
C ASP A 103 20.12 -10.88 -2.25
N ASN A 104 18.87 -10.72 -2.70
CA ASN A 104 17.92 -9.79 -2.13
C ASN A 104 17.30 -10.25 -0.81
N PHE A 105 17.59 -11.41 -0.21
CA PHE A 105 16.93 -11.82 1.04
C PHE A 105 17.13 -10.82 2.18
N ARG A 106 18.35 -10.28 2.36
CA ARG A 106 18.61 -9.21 3.35
C ARG A 106 17.86 -7.92 3.01
N GLY A 107 17.86 -7.52 1.73
CA GLY A 107 17.14 -6.33 1.27
C GLY A 107 15.63 -6.46 1.43
N ASN A 108 15.06 -7.60 0.99
CA ASN A 108 13.67 -7.99 1.14
C ASN A 108 13.29 -8.09 2.62
N TYR A 109 14.14 -8.65 3.49
CA TYR A 109 13.91 -8.66 4.93
C TYR A 109 13.82 -7.23 5.47
N ARG A 110 14.74 -6.35 5.10
CA ARG A 110 14.70 -4.93 5.51
C ARG A 110 13.42 -4.22 5.04
N VAL A 111 12.99 -4.50 3.81
CA VAL A 111 11.74 -4.00 3.24
C VAL A 111 10.54 -4.51 4.03
N TRP A 112 10.43 -5.83 4.23
CA TRP A 112 9.32 -6.46 4.95
C TRP A 112 9.28 -6.05 6.40
N HIS A 113 10.44 -5.96 7.06
CA HIS A 113 10.57 -5.45 8.41
C HIS A 113 10.00 -4.02 8.50
N LYS A 114 10.35 -3.13 7.56
CA LYS A 114 9.85 -1.74 7.52
C LYS A 114 8.35 -1.66 7.24
N ILE A 115 7.82 -2.53 6.37
CA ILE A 115 6.39 -2.63 6.10
C ILE A 115 5.64 -3.09 7.35
N ILE A 116 6.07 -4.21 7.94
CA ILE A 116 5.45 -4.80 9.13
C ILE A 116 5.51 -3.82 10.30
N SER A 117 6.66 -3.20 10.55
CA SER A 117 6.81 -2.21 11.63
C SER A 117 5.86 -1.03 11.45
N THR A 118 5.67 -0.57 10.21
CA THR A 118 4.76 0.55 9.90
C THR A 118 3.30 0.15 10.15
N ILE A 119 2.89 -1.04 9.70
CA ILE A 119 1.54 -1.56 9.91
C ILE A 119 1.27 -1.78 11.40
N MET A 120 2.23 -2.34 12.14
CA MET A 120 2.11 -2.55 13.59
C MET A 120 1.96 -1.23 14.33
N LYS A 121 2.78 -0.23 14.01
CA LYS A 121 2.70 1.10 14.63
C LYS A 121 1.34 1.77 14.39
N ASP A 122 0.85 1.74 13.15
CA ASP A 122 -0.49 2.28 12.80
C ASP A 122 -1.60 1.58 13.60
N ARG A 123 -1.52 0.26 13.76
CA ARG A 123 -2.50 -0.51 14.54
C ARG A 123 -2.50 -0.15 16.03
N GLU A 124 -1.32 0.05 16.62
CA GLU A 124 -1.22 0.49 18.02
C GLU A 124 -1.72 1.93 18.22
N GLU A 125 -1.38 2.84 17.30
CA GLU A 125 -1.91 4.22 17.32
C GLU A 125 -3.44 4.25 17.19
N GLU A 126 -4.01 3.38 16.35
CA GLU A 126 -5.47 3.25 16.22
C GLU A 126 -6.14 2.75 17.50
N LYS A 127 -5.55 1.74 18.18
CA LYS A 127 -6.05 1.24 19.47
C LYS A 127 -6.01 2.33 20.54
N MET A 128 -4.90 3.06 20.63
CA MET A 128 -4.73 4.14 21.61
C MET A 128 -5.75 5.26 21.39
N ARG A 129 -5.97 5.65 20.12
CA ARG A 129 -6.99 6.65 19.78
C ARG A 129 -8.39 6.23 20.22
N LYS A 130 -8.80 4.99 19.93
CA LYS A 130 -10.11 4.44 20.34
C LYS A 130 -10.26 4.39 21.86
N LYS A 131 -9.20 4.07 22.60
CA LYS A 131 -9.22 4.07 24.07
C LYS A 131 -9.44 5.47 24.62
N LEU A 132 -8.75 6.47 24.07
CA LEU A 132 -8.89 7.87 24.47
C LEU A 132 -10.29 8.40 24.15
N GLU A 133 -10.82 8.13 22.95
CA GLU A 133 -12.18 8.50 22.54
C GLU A 133 -13.24 7.92 23.51
N ARG A 134 -13.10 6.66 23.93
CA ARG A 134 -13.99 6.04 24.93
C ARG A 134 -13.89 6.69 26.30
N GLN A 135 -12.68 6.98 26.78
CA GLN A 135 -12.48 7.65 28.07
C GLN A 135 -13.02 9.07 28.07
N GLN A 136 -12.94 9.78 26.95
CA GLN A 136 -13.51 11.11 26.81
C GLN A 136 -15.04 11.07 26.78
N ALA A 137 -15.64 10.15 26.01
CA ALA A 137 -17.08 9.97 25.98
C ALA A 137 -17.68 9.60 27.35
N LEU A 138 -16.96 8.81 28.17
CA LEU A 138 -17.36 8.51 29.56
C LEU A 138 -17.33 9.76 30.45
N ARG A 139 -16.29 10.61 30.32
CA ARG A 139 -16.18 11.86 31.08
C ARG A 139 -17.22 12.91 30.68
N ASP A 140 -17.58 12.97 29.41
CA ASP A 140 -18.59 13.91 28.90
C ASP A 140 -20.03 13.46 29.24
N SER A 141 -20.21 12.23 29.74
CA SER A 141 -21.50 11.67 30.18
C SER A 141 -21.75 11.74 31.69
N GLU A 142 -20.75 12.20 32.46
CA GLU A 142 -20.84 12.50 33.90
C GLU A 142 -21.16 13.98 34.13
#